data_AF-A7SBU2-F1
#
_entry.id   AF-A7SBU2-F1
#
_cell.length_a   1.000
_cell.length_b   1.000
_cell.length_c   1.000
_cell.angle_alpha   90.00
_cell.angle_beta   90.00
_cell.angle_gamma   90.00
#
_symmetry.space_group_name_H-M   'P 1'
#
loop_
_entity.id
_entity.type
_entity.pdbx_description
1 polymer ?
#
loop_
_entity_poly.entity_id
_entity_poly.type
_entity_poly.pdbx_seq_one_letter_code
_entity_poly.pdbx_strand_id
1 'polypeptide(L)'
;SCCGRQTYDNRRYICCSGRVVLRRYGKNTSCCRYTPYNPLTKICCYPNILPRRYGVYTLCCGRQTYDNRRYICCSGRVVLRRYGKNTSCCRYTPYNPLTKICCYPNILPRRYGVYTSCCGRQTYDNRRYICCSGRVVLRRYGKNTSCCRYTPYNPLTKICCYPNILPRRYGVYTSCCGRQTYDNRKYICCSGRVVLRRYGKNTSCCRYTPYNPLTKICCYPNILPRRYGNTSCCRYTPYNPLTKICCYPNILSRRYGVYTSCCGRQTYDNRKYICCSG
;
A
#
# COMPACT_ATOMS: atom_id res chain seq x y z
N SER A 1 5.58 -19.45 24.82
CA SER A 1 5.36 -18.57 23.64
C SER A 1 5.41 -17.11 24.04
N CYS A 2 5.53 -16.19 23.08
CA CYS A 2 5.66 -14.75 23.35
C CYS A 2 4.45 -13.97 22.80
N CYS A 3 4.00 -12.96 23.55
CA CYS A 3 2.95 -12.03 23.16
C CYS A 3 3.42 -10.61 23.49
N GLY A 4 3.81 -9.84 22.47
CA GLY A 4 4.47 -8.56 22.70
C GLY A 4 5.78 -8.73 23.47
N ARG A 5 5.86 -8.18 24.69
CA ARG A 5 7.04 -8.28 25.59
C ARG A 5 6.89 -9.33 26.70
N GLN A 6 5.79 -10.08 26.71
CA GLN A 6 5.50 -11.06 27.76
C GLN A 6 5.64 -12.49 27.23
N THR A 7 6.24 -13.37 28.02
CA THR A 7 6.22 -14.82 27.81
C THR A 7 4.98 -15.41 28.48
N TYR A 8 4.43 -16.48 27.90
CA TYR A 8 3.25 -17.17 28.44
C TYR A 8 3.28 -18.67 28.10
N ASP A 9 2.65 -19.47 28.95
CA ASP A 9 2.38 -20.89 28.71
C ASP A 9 1.33 -21.05 27.60
N ASN A 10 1.76 -21.58 26.45
CA ASN A 10 0.91 -21.70 25.27
C ASN A 10 -0.11 -22.84 25.34
N ARG A 11 -0.01 -23.71 26.35
CA ARG A 11 -0.97 -24.77 26.63
C ARG A 11 -2.22 -24.21 27.32
N ARG A 12 -2.03 -23.22 28.21
CA ARG A 12 -3.11 -22.56 28.96
C ARG A 12 -3.59 -21.25 28.35
N TYR A 13 -2.71 -20.51 27.68
CA TYR A 13 -3.00 -19.17 27.18
C TYR A 13 -2.77 -19.03 25.67
N ILE A 14 -3.31 -17.97 25.09
CA ILE A 14 -3.15 -17.57 23.69
C ILE A 14 -2.95 -16.06 23.60
N CYS A 15 -2.12 -15.60 22.66
CA CYS A 15 -1.94 -14.18 22.38
C CYS A 15 -3.03 -13.69 21.42
N CYS A 16 -3.86 -12.76 21.88
CA CYS A 16 -4.91 -12.11 21.09
C CYS A 16 -4.59 -10.61 20.96
N SER A 17 -4.15 -10.17 19.76
CA SER A 17 -3.81 -8.77 19.46
C SER A 17 -2.90 -8.09 20.51
N GLY A 18 -1.89 -8.81 20.99
CA GLY A 18 -0.91 -8.30 21.97
C GLY A 18 -1.33 -8.44 23.44
N ARG A 19 -2.46 -9.09 23.75
CA ARG A 19 -2.88 -9.46 25.11
C ARG A 19 -2.83 -10.97 25.29
N VAL A 20 -2.29 -11.44 26.42
CA VAL A 20 -2.35 -12.85 26.82
C VAL A 20 -3.73 -13.12 27.39
N VAL A 21 -4.47 -14.08 26.83
CA VAL A 21 -5.80 -14.48 27.30
C VAL A 21 -5.88 -15.99 27.51
N LEU A 22 -6.77 -16.44 28.40
CA LEU A 22 -6.96 -17.85 28.70
C LEU A 22 -7.60 -18.61 27.52
N ARG A 23 -7.13 -19.83 27.27
CA ARG A 23 -7.73 -20.79 26.34
C ARG A 23 -9.01 -21.39 26.90
N ARG A 24 -10.10 -20.60 26.93
CA ARG A 24 -11.42 -21.03 27.42
C ARG A 24 -11.98 -22.29 26.75
N TYR A 25 -11.50 -22.63 25.55
CA TYR A 25 -11.97 -23.77 24.75
C TYR A 25 -10.81 -24.71 24.37
N GLY A 26 -9.74 -24.75 25.18
CA GLY A 26 -8.56 -25.58 24.94
C GLY A 26 -7.89 -25.29 23.60
N LYS A 27 -7.58 -26.36 22.84
CA LYS A 27 -7.01 -26.26 21.48
C LYS A 27 -7.92 -25.49 20.51
N ASN A 28 -9.25 -25.56 20.72
CA ASN A 28 -10.26 -24.87 19.92
C ASN A 28 -10.52 -23.44 20.41
N THR A 29 -9.50 -22.74 20.92
CA THR A 29 -9.62 -21.32 21.28
C THR A 29 -9.05 -20.48 20.15
N SER A 30 -9.87 -19.63 19.54
CA SER A 30 -9.47 -18.62 18.55
C SER A 30 -9.74 -17.21 19.05
N CYS A 31 -9.04 -16.21 18.52
CA CYS A 31 -9.18 -14.82 18.93
C CYS A 31 -9.99 -14.02 17.90
N CYS A 32 -10.95 -13.23 18.37
CA CYS A 32 -11.54 -12.13 17.62
C CYS A 32 -11.12 -10.83 18.29
N ARG A 33 -10.09 -10.17 17.74
CA ARG A 33 -9.38 -9.06 18.41
C ARG A 33 -8.80 -9.51 19.76
N TYR A 34 -9.37 -9.08 20.88
CA TYR A 34 -8.95 -9.47 22.23
C TYR A 34 -9.82 -10.57 22.85
N THR A 35 -10.94 -10.93 22.22
CA THR A 35 -11.93 -11.83 22.81
C THR A 35 -11.73 -13.26 22.31
N PRO A 36 -11.48 -14.24 23.20
CA PRO A 36 -11.42 -15.64 22.83
C PRO A 36 -12.81 -16.20 22.50
N TYR A 37 -12.91 -17.05 21.48
CA TYR A 37 -14.14 -17.73 21.08
C TYR A 37 -13.85 -19.15 20.59
N ASN A 38 -14.89 -20.00 20.58
CA ASN A 38 -14.82 -21.34 19.99
C ASN A 38 -15.11 -21.27 18.48
N PRO A 39 -14.13 -21.53 17.60
CA PRO A 39 -14.29 -21.44 16.15
C PRO A 39 -15.16 -22.57 15.57
N LEU A 40 -15.48 -23.61 16.35
CA LEU A 40 -16.39 -24.68 15.92
C LEU A 40 -17.85 -24.23 15.95
N THR A 41 -18.23 -23.34 16.88
CA THR A 41 -19.61 -22.88 17.06
C THR A 41 -19.82 -21.42 16.66
N LYS A 42 -18.77 -20.60 16.67
CA LYS A 42 -18.82 -19.17 16.37
C LYS A 42 -17.79 -18.79 15.31
N ILE A 43 -17.98 -17.63 14.70
CA ILE A 43 -17.10 -17.03 13.69
C ILE A 43 -16.88 -15.55 14.02
N CYS A 44 -15.66 -15.05 13.79
CA CYS A 44 -15.32 -13.65 13.96
C CYS A 44 -15.63 -12.86 12.68
N CYS A 45 -16.69 -12.06 12.71
CA CYS A 45 -17.04 -11.08 11.68
C CYS A 45 -16.72 -9.68 12.21
N TYR A 46 -15.45 -9.28 12.09
CA TYR A 46 -14.88 -8.13 12.81
C TYR A 46 -15.81 -6.90 12.85
N PRO A 47 -16.08 -6.33 14.04
CA PRO A 47 -15.56 -6.70 15.37
C PRO A 47 -16.40 -7.75 16.12
N ASN A 48 -17.45 -8.32 15.50
CA ASN A 48 -18.44 -9.15 16.17
C ASN A 48 -18.08 -10.63 16.15
N ILE A 49 -18.42 -11.36 17.22
CA ILE A 49 -18.39 -12.82 17.25
C ILE A 49 -19.83 -13.31 17.05
N LEU A 50 -20.08 -14.01 15.96
CA LEU A 50 -21.42 -14.45 15.54
C LEU A 50 -21.53 -15.98 15.51
N PRO A 51 -22.72 -16.56 15.67
CA PRO A 51 -22.91 -18.01 15.62
C PRO A 51 -22.75 -18.57 14.19
N ARG A 52 -22.23 -19.81 14.09
CA ARG A 52 -22.15 -20.58 12.84
C ARG A 52 -23.48 -21.24 12.49
N ARG A 53 -24.46 -20.43 12.08
CA ARG A 53 -25.82 -20.91 11.71
C ARG A 53 -25.84 -21.94 10.57
N TYR A 54 -24.81 -21.94 9.73
CA TYR A 54 -24.70 -22.81 8.54
C TYR A 54 -23.44 -23.70 8.59
N GLY A 55 -22.95 -24.00 9.80
CA GLY A 55 -21.75 -24.80 10.01
C GLY A 55 -20.52 -24.22 9.29
N VAL A 56 -19.82 -25.08 8.53
CA VAL A 56 -18.64 -24.70 7.73
C VAL A 56 -18.96 -23.72 6.60
N TYR A 57 -20.22 -23.64 6.15
CA TYR A 57 -20.65 -22.73 5.10
C TYR A 57 -21.00 -21.32 5.61
N THR A 58 -20.93 -21.10 6.92
CA THR A 58 -21.12 -19.77 7.51
C THR A 58 -19.95 -18.87 7.17
N LEU A 59 -20.19 -17.80 6.41
CA LEU A 59 -19.21 -16.74 6.15
C LEU A 59 -19.70 -15.38 6.62
N CYS A 60 -18.77 -14.44 6.78
CA CYS A 60 -19.03 -13.07 7.19
C CYS A 60 -19.24 -12.14 5.99
N CYS A 61 -20.23 -11.26 6.09
CA CYS A 61 -20.40 -10.12 5.20
C CYS A 61 -20.61 -8.86 6.04
N GLY A 62 -19.54 -8.09 6.26
CA GLY A 62 -19.57 -7.00 7.23
C GLY A 62 -19.88 -7.51 8.64
N ARG A 63 -20.97 -7.02 9.23
CA ARG A 63 -21.39 -7.33 10.62
C ARG A 63 -22.41 -8.47 10.73
N GLN A 64 -22.65 -9.23 9.66
CA GLN A 64 -23.61 -10.35 9.63
C GLN A 64 -23.00 -11.61 9.04
N THR A 65 -23.61 -12.76 9.32
CA THR A 65 -23.26 -14.06 8.72
C THR A 65 -24.25 -14.46 7.61
N TYR A 66 -23.79 -15.26 6.65
CA TYR A 66 -24.63 -15.79 5.57
C TYR A 66 -24.24 -17.22 5.17
N ASP A 67 -25.15 -17.93 4.51
CA ASP A 67 -24.90 -19.25 3.91
C ASP A 67 -24.20 -19.07 2.55
N ASN A 68 -22.91 -19.41 2.48
CA ASN A 68 -22.10 -19.28 1.26
C ASN A 68 -22.55 -20.21 0.11
N ARG A 69 -23.41 -21.20 0.37
CA ARG A 69 -23.95 -22.05 -0.71
C ARG A 69 -24.97 -21.29 -1.56
N ARG A 70 -25.76 -20.42 -0.92
CA ARG A 70 -26.85 -19.67 -1.58
C ARG A 70 -26.51 -18.21 -1.85
N TYR A 71 -25.66 -17.61 -1.01
CA TYR A 71 -25.38 -16.18 -1.07
C TYR A 71 -23.88 -15.88 -1.23
N ILE A 72 -23.58 -14.65 -1.61
CA ILE A 72 -22.25 -14.07 -1.72
C ILE A 72 -22.24 -12.66 -1.12
N CYS A 73 -21.12 -12.26 -0.52
CA CYS A 73 -20.94 -10.89 -0.02
C CYS A 73 -20.40 -9.97 -1.13
N CYS A 74 -21.20 -8.99 -1.55
CA CYS A 74 -20.84 -7.97 -2.53
C CYS A 74 -20.74 -6.60 -1.84
N SER A 75 -19.51 -6.11 -1.61
CA SER A 75 -19.24 -4.81 -0.95
C SER A 75 -20.03 -4.58 0.34
N GLY A 76 -20.13 -5.61 1.20
CA GLY A 76 -20.83 -5.55 2.48
C GLY A 76 -22.33 -5.88 2.43
N ARG A 77 -22.89 -6.17 1.25
CA ARG A 77 -24.27 -6.64 1.09
C ARG A 77 -24.29 -8.14 0.77
N VAL A 78 -25.15 -8.89 1.46
CA VAL A 78 -25.40 -10.30 1.15
C VAL A 78 -26.38 -10.36 -0.02
N VAL A 79 -25.97 -10.99 -1.12
CA VAL A 79 -26.80 -11.12 -2.33
C VAL A 79 -26.85 -12.58 -2.79
N LEU A 80 -27.91 -12.93 -3.52
CA LEU A 80 -28.12 -14.30 -4.02
C LEU A 80 -27.08 -14.68 -5.08
N ARG A 81 -26.60 -15.92 -5.05
CA ARG A 81 -25.80 -16.54 -6.10
C ARG A 81 -26.64 -16.89 -7.33
N ARG A 82 -27.03 -15.86 -8.10
CA ARG A 82 -27.86 -16.03 -9.32
C ARG A 82 -27.26 -16.97 -10.37
N TYR A 83 -25.95 -17.19 -10.33
CA TYR A 83 -25.22 -18.05 -11.27
C TYR A 83 -24.44 -19.16 -10.56
N GLY A 84 -24.92 -19.59 -9.38
CA GLY A 84 -24.28 -20.65 -8.58
C GLY A 84 -22.84 -20.32 -8.19
N LYS A 85 -21.93 -21.29 -8.36
CA LYS A 85 -20.48 -21.12 -8.13
C LYS A 85 -19.88 -20.02 -9.01
N ASN A 86 -20.43 -19.80 -10.21
CA ASN A 86 -20.04 -18.76 -11.16
C ASN A 86 -20.71 -17.41 -10.86
N THR A 87 -21.01 -17.09 -9.60
CA THR A 87 -21.47 -15.74 -9.24
C THR A 87 -20.28 -14.91 -8.77
N SER A 88 -20.05 -13.76 -9.40
CA SER A 88 -19.06 -12.76 -8.99
C SER A 88 -19.73 -11.40 -8.75
N CYS A 89 -19.08 -10.52 -7.98
CA CYS A 89 -19.61 -9.21 -7.63
C CYS A 89 -18.93 -8.10 -8.43
N CYS A 90 -19.73 -7.18 -8.99
CA CYS A 90 -19.25 -5.87 -9.42
C CYS A 90 -19.87 -4.83 -8.49
N ARG A 91 -19.09 -4.39 -7.50
CA ARG A 91 -19.59 -3.60 -6.36
C ARG A 91 -20.70 -4.36 -5.62
N TYR A 92 -21.96 -3.95 -5.75
CA TYR A 92 -23.14 -4.58 -5.12
C TYR A 92 -23.87 -5.56 -6.04
N THR A 93 -23.55 -5.58 -7.34
CA THR A 93 -24.34 -6.31 -8.35
C THR A 93 -23.70 -7.66 -8.67
N PRO A 94 -24.41 -8.79 -8.49
CA PRO A 94 -23.92 -10.09 -8.91
C PRO A 94 -23.99 -10.25 -10.44
N TYR A 95 -22.96 -10.85 -11.03
CA TYR A 95 -22.87 -11.15 -12.46
C TYR A 95 -22.20 -12.51 -12.71
N ASN A 96 -22.40 -13.05 -13.91
CA ASN A 96 -21.73 -14.26 -14.37
C ASN A 96 -20.36 -13.89 -14.99
N PRO A 97 -19.22 -14.25 -14.38
CA PRO A 97 -17.90 -13.92 -14.88
C PRO A 97 -17.51 -14.70 -16.14
N LEU A 98 -18.29 -15.71 -16.55
CA LEU A 98 -18.08 -16.44 -17.81
C LEU A 98 -18.58 -15.63 -19.02
N THR A 99 -19.66 -14.87 -18.87
CA THR A 99 -20.27 -14.10 -19.97
C THR A 99 -20.06 -12.60 -19.86
N LYS A 100 -19.77 -12.09 -18.66
CA LYS A 100 -19.61 -10.65 -18.38
C LYS A 100 -18.32 -10.36 -17.61
N ILE A 101 -17.90 -9.11 -17.62
CA ILE A 101 -16.73 -8.59 -16.91
C ILE A 101 -17.10 -7.30 -16.17
N CYS A 102 -16.58 -7.11 -14.97
CA CYS A 102 -16.75 -5.87 -14.21
C CYS A 102 -15.71 -4.81 -14.65
N CYS A 103 -16.16 -3.83 -15.41
CA CYS A 103 -15.41 -2.61 -15.77
C CYS A 103 -15.95 -1.46 -14.94
N TYR A 104 -15.53 -1.37 -13.67
CA TYR A 104 -16.14 -0.49 -12.67
C TYR A 104 -16.45 0.92 -13.20
N PRO A 105 -17.69 1.41 -13.02
CA PRO A 105 -18.82 0.81 -12.29
C PRO A 105 -19.70 -0.15 -13.11
N ASN A 106 -19.37 -0.41 -14.37
CA ASN A 106 -20.24 -1.12 -15.31
C ASN A 106 -19.95 -2.63 -15.37
N ILE A 107 -20.98 -3.42 -15.62
CA ILE A 107 -20.83 -4.83 -16.00
C ILE A 107 -21.03 -4.91 -17.50
N LEU A 108 -19.99 -5.33 -18.23
CA LEU A 108 -19.96 -5.35 -19.69
C LEU A 108 -19.85 -6.78 -20.22
N PRO A 109 -20.29 -7.08 -21.46
CA PRO A 109 -20.15 -8.40 -22.06
C PRO A 109 -18.68 -8.78 -22.33
N ARG A 110 -18.37 -10.08 -22.19
CA ARG A 110 -17.09 -10.68 -22.61
C ARG A 110 -17.05 -10.98 -24.10
N ARG A 111 -16.99 -9.94 -24.92
CA ARG A 111 -16.97 -10.07 -26.39
C ARG A 111 -15.76 -10.85 -26.94
N TYR A 112 -14.67 -10.94 -26.17
CA TYR A 112 -13.42 -11.57 -26.58
C TYR A 112 -13.01 -12.71 -25.62
N GLY A 113 -13.97 -13.32 -24.94
CA GLY A 113 -13.73 -14.40 -23.98
C GLY A 113 -12.74 -14.00 -22.88
N VAL A 114 -11.71 -14.83 -22.68
CA VAL A 114 -10.62 -14.60 -21.71
C VAL A 114 -9.75 -13.38 -22.05
N TYR A 115 -9.73 -12.97 -23.32
CA TYR A 115 -8.98 -11.81 -23.81
C TYR A 115 -9.74 -10.49 -23.66
N THR A 116 -10.97 -10.51 -23.12
CA THR A 116 -11.72 -9.29 -22.84
C THR A 116 -11.05 -8.53 -21.70
N SER A 117 -10.70 -7.26 -21.93
CA SER A 117 -10.21 -6.35 -20.88
C SER A 117 -10.97 -5.03 -20.88
N CYS A 118 -10.92 -4.31 -19.76
CA CYS A 118 -11.65 -3.06 -19.55
C CYS A 118 -10.77 -1.85 -19.82
N CYS A 119 -11.33 -0.84 -20.49
CA CYS A 119 -10.74 0.49 -20.60
C CYS A 119 -11.81 1.55 -20.33
N GLY A 120 -11.86 2.06 -19.11
CA GLY A 120 -12.95 2.94 -18.68
C GLY A 120 -14.30 2.23 -18.79
N ARG A 121 -15.19 2.76 -19.65
CA ARG A 121 -16.57 2.25 -19.82
C ARG A 121 -16.76 1.28 -20.99
N GLN A 122 -15.68 0.80 -21.60
CA GLN A 122 -15.74 -0.14 -22.73
C GLN A 122 -14.83 -1.35 -22.53
N THR A 123 -15.12 -2.43 -23.27
CA THR A 123 -14.27 -3.62 -23.35
C THR A 123 -13.50 -3.66 -24.67
N TYR A 124 -12.33 -4.31 -24.66
CA TYR A 124 -11.48 -4.47 -25.84
C TYR A 124 -10.76 -5.84 -25.85
N ASP A 125 -10.29 -6.26 -27.03
CA ASP A 125 -9.45 -7.45 -27.20
C ASP A 125 -8.01 -7.15 -26.78
N ASN A 126 -7.58 -7.70 -25.64
CA ASN A 126 -6.26 -7.42 -25.06
C ASN A 126 -5.08 -8.01 -25.83
N ARG A 127 -5.34 -8.86 -26.84
CA ARG A 127 -4.32 -9.37 -27.76
C ARG A 127 -3.89 -8.31 -28.76
N ARG A 128 -4.83 -7.48 -29.22
CA ARG A 128 -4.62 -6.45 -30.24
C ARG A 128 -4.46 -5.05 -29.67
N TYR A 129 -5.12 -4.76 -28.54
CA TYR A 129 -5.17 -3.41 -27.99
C TYR A 129 -4.68 -3.34 -26.54
N ILE A 130 -4.44 -2.12 -26.08
CA ILE A 130 -4.05 -1.77 -24.71
C ILE A 130 -4.80 -0.50 -24.28
N CYS A 131 -5.15 -0.39 -23.00
CA CYS A 131 -5.74 0.83 -22.44
C CYS A 131 -4.65 1.81 -21.99
N CYS A 132 -4.54 2.95 -22.69
CA CYS A 132 -3.63 4.04 -22.36
C CYS A 132 -4.43 5.24 -21.82
N SER A 133 -4.36 5.48 -20.50
CA SER A 133 -5.08 6.59 -19.83
C SER A 133 -6.57 6.69 -20.21
N GLY A 134 -7.27 5.56 -20.29
CA GLY A 134 -8.70 5.50 -20.63
C GLY A 134 -9.03 5.43 -22.12
N ARG A 135 -8.02 5.46 -23.01
CA ARG A 135 -8.19 5.25 -24.46
C ARG A 135 -7.70 3.87 -24.86
N VAL A 136 -8.49 3.16 -25.66
CA VAL A 136 -8.08 1.89 -26.27
C VAL A 136 -7.22 2.21 -27.49
N VAL A 137 -5.97 1.74 -27.50
CA VAL A 137 -5.03 1.96 -28.60
C VAL A 137 -4.41 0.64 -29.06
N LEU A 138 -3.96 0.58 -30.31
CA LEU A 138 -3.35 -0.63 -30.88
C LEU A 138 -2.01 -0.95 -30.22
N ARG A 139 -1.74 -2.24 -30.01
CA ARG A 139 -0.44 -2.78 -29.61
C ARG A 139 0.56 -2.73 -30.78
N ARG A 140 1.06 -1.53 -31.10
CA ARG A 140 2.03 -1.31 -32.20
C ARG A 140 3.31 -2.14 -32.08
N TYR A 141 3.65 -2.60 -30.87
CA TYR A 141 4.86 -3.37 -30.58
C TYR A 141 4.53 -4.72 -29.91
N GLY A 142 3.34 -5.27 -30.18
CA GLY A 142 2.89 -6.54 -29.61
C GLY A 142 2.85 -6.53 -28.08
N LYS A 143 3.40 -7.59 -27.46
CA LYS A 143 3.52 -7.69 -25.99
C LYS A 143 4.39 -6.58 -25.39
N ASN A 144 5.35 -6.05 -26.17
CA ASN A 144 6.22 -4.94 -25.79
C ASN A 144 5.58 -3.57 -26.08
N THR A 145 4.26 -3.45 -25.99
CA THR A 145 3.61 -2.13 -26.07
C THR A 145 3.35 -1.60 -24.67
N SER A 146 3.94 -0.45 -24.34
CA SER A 146 3.67 0.31 -23.11
C SER A 146 3.05 1.67 -23.44
N CYS A 147 2.38 2.28 -22.46
CA CYS A 147 1.73 3.58 -22.62
C CYS A 147 2.52 4.69 -21.94
N CYS A 148 2.74 5.81 -22.63
CA CYS A 148 3.10 7.08 -22.03
C CYS A 148 1.91 8.01 -22.19
N ARG A 149 1.11 8.16 -21.12
CA ARG A 149 -0.23 8.79 -21.18
C ARG A 149 -1.13 8.08 -22.20
N TYR A 150 -1.42 8.71 -23.35
CA TYR A 150 -2.25 8.14 -24.42
C TYR A 150 -1.44 7.46 -25.53
N THR A 151 -0.11 7.65 -25.55
CA THR A 151 0.72 7.26 -26.69
C THR A 151 1.40 5.92 -26.44
N PRO A 152 1.18 4.90 -27.29
CA PRO A 152 1.89 3.63 -27.20
C PRO A 152 3.36 3.78 -27.63
N TYR A 153 4.28 3.13 -26.93
CA TYR A 153 5.71 3.10 -27.24
C TYR A 153 6.32 1.73 -26.94
N ASN A 154 7.48 1.45 -27.55
CA ASN A 154 8.25 0.24 -27.27
C ASN A 154 9.18 0.50 -26.06
N PRO A 155 8.97 -0.15 -24.90
CA PRO A 155 9.77 0.05 -23.71
C PRO A 155 11.19 -0.53 -23.82
N LEU A 156 11.49 -1.31 -24.87
CA LEU A 156 12.85 -1.82 -25.14
C LEU A 156 13.75 -0.74 -25.74
N THR A 157 13.20 0.15 -26.58
CA THR A 157 13.98 1.20 -27.28
C THR A 157 13.73 2.60 -26.74
N LYS A 158 12.60 2.82 -26.04
CA LYS A 158 12.18 4.12 -25.53
C LYS A 158 11.77 4.05 -24.05
N ILE A 159 11.74 5.20 -23.39
CA ILE A 159 11.34 5.40 -22.00
C ILE A 159 10.35 6.56 -21.91
N CYS A 160 9.34 6.43 -21.05
CA CYS A 160 8.39 7.51 -20.78
C CYS A 160 8.94 8.44 -19.69
N CYS A 161 9.42 9.61 -20.09
CA CYS A 161 9.81 10.72 -19.21
C CYS A 161 8.70 11.77 -19.24
N TYR A 162 7.64 11.54 -18.46
CA TYR A 162 6.37 12.27 -18.58
C TYR A 162 6.57 13.79 -18.73
N PRO A 163 5.95 14.43 -19.75
CA PRO A 163 5.01 13.86 -20.73
C PRO A 163 5.66 13.25 -21.99
N ASN A 164 6.99 13.22 -22.08
CA ASN A 164 7.72 12.88 -23.30
C ASN A 164 8.10 11.40 -23.37
N ILE A 165 8.18 10.87 -24.59
CA ILE A 165 8.78 9.56 -24.87
C ILE A 165 10.17 9.81 -25.44
N LEU A 166 11.20 9.36 -24.73
CA LEU A 166 12.61 9.59 -25.08
C LEU A 166 13.31 8.27 -25.41
N PRO A 167 14.39 8.27 -26.21
CA PRO A 167 15.15 7.06 -26.53
C PRO A 167 15.92 6.52 -25.31
N ARG A 168 16.07 5.18 -25.24
CA ARG A 168 16.91 4.49 -24.25
C ARG A 168 18.39 4.51 -24.66
N ARG A 169 19.03 5.68 -24.58
CA ARG A 169 20.44 5.85 -24.96
C ARG A 169 21.42 4.99 -24.15
N TYR A 170 21.02 4.56 -22.94
CA TYR A 170 21.86 3.79 -22.02
C TYR A 170 21.22 2.44 -21.65
N GLY A 171 20.38 1.89 -22.53
CA GLY A 171 19.68 0.62 -22.31
C GLY A 171 18.85 0.61 -21.02
N VAL A 172 19.05 -0.43 -20.20
CA VAL A 172 18.39 -0.60 -18.89
C VAL A 172 18.80 0.47 -17.87
N TYR A 173 19.97 1.11 -18.06
CA TYR A 173 20.48 2.16 -17.19
C TYR A 173 19.96 3.56 -17.56
N THR A 174 19.12 3.67 -18.60
CA THR A 174 18.47 4.94 -18.95
C THR A 174 17.47 5.33 -17.88
N SER A 175 17.60 6.54 -17.32
CA SER A 175 16.62 7.13 -16.39
C SER A 175 16.22 8.54 -16.82
N CYS A 176 15.06 8.99 -16.36
CA CYS A 176 14.48 10.29 -16.70
C CYS A 176 14.84 11.36 -15.67
N CYS A 177 15.19 12.56 -16.14
CA CYS A 177 15.26 13.76 -15.32
C CYS A 177 14.54 14.90 -16.04
N GLY A 178 13.28 15.17 -15.67
CA GLY A 178 12.44 16.11 -16.40
C GLY A 178 12.28 15.68 -17.87
N ARG A 179 12.76 16.52 -18.79
CA ARG A 179 12.62 16.32 -20.25
C ARG A 179 13.83 15.66 -20.91
N GLN A 180 14.78 15.12 -20.14
CA GLN A 180 15.98 14.47 -20.67
C GLN A 180 16.24 13.09 -20.03
N THR A 181 17.02 12.27 -20.72
CA THR A 181 17.48 10.96 -20.24
C THR A 181 18.95 10.99 -19.83
N TYR A 182 19.34 10.22 -18.83
CA TYR A 182 20.72 10.10 -18.37
C TYR A 182 21.10 8.65 -18.01
N ASP A 183 22.41 8.36 -17.95
CA ASP A 183 22.95 7.08 -17.47
C ASP A 183 22.93 7.04 -15.95
N ASN A 184 22.04 6.23 -15.37
CA ASN A 184 21.83 6.16 -13.92
C ASN A 184 22.97 5.50 -13.13
N ARG A 185 23.97 4.93 -13.82
CA ARG A 185 25.21 4.44 -13.21
C ARG A 185 26.14 5.59 -12.85
N LYS A 186 26.18 6.63 -13.69
CA LYS A 186 27.08 7.78 -13.55
C LYS A 186 26.39 8.99 -12.92
N TYR A 187 25.09 9.18 -13.17
CA TYR A 187 24.37 10.39 -12.77
C TYR A 187 23.12 10.09 -11.93
N ILE A 188 22.60 11.14 -11.30
CA ILE A 188 21.35 11.16 -10.53
C ILE A 188 20.57 12.44 -10.86
N CYS A 189 19.23 12.37 -10.85
CA CYS A 189 18.37 13.54 -11.01
C CYS A 189 18.12 14.22 -9.66
N CYS A 190 18.63 15.44 -9.49
CA CYS A 190 18.41 16.28 -8.33
C CYS A 190 17.53 17.47 -8.72
N SER A 191 16.25 17.45 -8.30
CA SER A 191 15.26 18.51 -8.57
C SER A 191 15.22 18.96 -10.05
N GLY A 192 15.23 18.01 -10.98
CA GLY A 192 15.19 18.29 -12.43
C GLY A 192 16.55 18.54 -13.09
N ARG A 193 17.65 18.56 -12.32
CA ARG A 193 19.03 18.65 -12.86
C ARG A 193 19.73 17.29 -12.80
N VAL A 194 20.38 16.90 -13.90
CA VAL A 194 21.23 15.71 -13.93
C VAL A 194 22.59 16.09 -13.35
N VAL A 195 23.00 15.41 -12.27
CA VAL A 195 24.28 15.65 -11.60
C VAL A 195 25.05 14.35 -11.42
N LEU A 196 26.38 14.45 -11.32
CA LEU A 196 27.26 13.29 -11.16
C LEU A 196 27.05 12.59 -9.80
N ARG A 197 27.09 11.26 -9.80
CA ARG A 197 27.15 10.44 -8.59
C ARG A 197 28.54 10.51 -7.94
N ARG A 198 28.85 11.62 -7.30
CA ARG A 198 30.13 11.85 -6.59
C ARG A 198 30.46 10.79 -5.53
N TYR A 199 29.45 10.08 -5.02
CA TYR A 199 29.58 9.09 -3.95
C TYR A 199 29.02 7.72 -4.38
N GLY A 200 29.00 7.42 -5.68
CA GLY A 200 28.50 6.15 -6.22
C GLY A 200 27.04 5.88 -5.86
N LYS A 201 26.76 4.65 -5.37
CA LYS A 201 25.43 4.24 -4.88
C LYS A 201 24.96 5.10 -3.69
N ASN A 202 25.89 5.60 -2.88
CA ASN A 202 25.63 6.47 -1.74
C ASN A 202 25.54 7.96 -2.14
N THR A 203 25.02 8.26 -3.33
CA THR A 203 24.75 9.66 -3.71
C THR A 203 23.27 9.96 -3.48
N SER A 204 22.99 10.96 -2.65
CA SER A 204 21.64 11.53 -2.44
C SER A 204 21.60 13.00 -2.82
N CYS A 205 20.42 13.54 -3.08
CA CYS A 205 20.22 14.92 -3.49
C CYS A 205 19.66 15.75 -2.32
N CYS A 206 20.29 16.90 -2.05
CA CYS A 206 19.67 17.97 -1.28
C CYS A 206 19.37 19.12 -2.25
N ARG A 207 18.11 19.24 -2.68
CA ARG A 207 17.70 20.12 -3.78
C ARG A 207 18.45 19.80 -5.08
N TYR A 208 19.47 20.59 -5.44
CA TYR A 208 20.30 20.40 -6.65
C TYR A 208 21.67 19.78 -6.34
N THR A 209 22.06 19.72 -5.06
CA THR A 209 23.42 19.38 -4.66
C THR A 209 23.53 17.91 -4.25
N PRO A 210 24.42 17.13 -4.87
CA PRO A 210 24.67 15.76 -4.45
C PRO A 210 25.47 15.72 -3.13
N TYR A 211 25.12 14.81 -2.23
CA TYR A 211 25.81 14.59 -0.96
C TYR A 211 25.86 13.09 -0.60
N ASN A 212 26.77 12.72 0.30
CA ASN A 212 26.86 11.37 0.84
C ASN A 212 25.93 11.24 2.07
N PRO A 213 24.85 10.44 2.01
CA PRO A 213 23.90 10.29 3.11
C PRO A 213 24.47 9.49 4.28
N LEU A 214 25.65 8.87 4.15
CA LEU A 214 26.34 8.19 5.25
C LEU A 214 27.04 9.18 6.19
N THR A 215 27.55 10.31 5.67
CA THR A 215 28.31 11.30 6.45
C THR A 215 27.53 12.59 6.68
N LYS A 216 26.56 12.90 5.82
CA LYS A 216 25.80 14.15 5.85
C LYS A 216 24.28 13.88 5.81
N ILE A 217 23.50 14.88 6.22
CA ILE A 217 22.04 14.89 6.18
C ILE A 217 21.55 16.17 5.48
N CYS A 218 20.48 16.07 4.71
CA CYS A 218 19.81 17.22 4.10
C CYS A 218 18.71 17.75 5.03
N CYS A 219 18.94 18.90 5.65
CA CYS A 219 17.91 19.69 6.34
C CYS A 219 17.59 20.90 5.45
N TYR A 220 16.71 20.68 4.46
CA TYR A 220 16.44 21.61 3.36
C TYR A 220 16.43 23.06 3.82
N PRO A 221 17.24 23.97 3.25
CA PRO A 221 18.07 23.78 2.05
C PRO A 221 19.50 23.29 2.34
N ASN A 222 19.87 23.08 3.60
CA ASN A 222 21.26 22.88 4.02
C ASN A 222 21.67 21.41 4.07
N ILE A 223 22.92 21.14 3.69
CA ILE A 223 23.58 19.85 3.89
C ILE A 223 24.49 19.96 5.11
N LEU A 224 24.20 19.17 6.14
CA LEU A 224 24.87 19.25 7.44
C LEU A 224 25.53 17.91 7.78
N PRO A 225 26.61 17.89 8.58
CA PRO A 225 27.23 16.63 9.02
C PRO A 225 26.29 15.83 9.92
N ARG A 226 26.34 14.50 9.82
CA ARG A 226 25.66 13.61 10.78
C ARG A 226 26.43 13.63 12.10
N ARG A 227 25.86 14.29 13.11
CA ARG A 227 26.42 14.30 14.47
C ARG A 227 26.02 13.07 15.29
N TYR A 228 25.01 12.33 14.86
CA TYR A 228 24.42 11.22 15.59
C TYR A 228 24.18 10.03 14.65
N GLY A 229 24.31 8.79 15.13
CA GLY A 229 24.01 7.59 14.35
C GLY A 229 22.57 7.62 13.79
N ASN A 230 21.61 8.07 14.60
CA ASN A 230 20.27 8.42 14.15
C ASN A 230 20.12 9.95 14.13
N THR A 231 19.96 10.56 12.95
CA THR A 231 19.80 12.02 12.79
C THR A 231 18.56 12.28 11.94
N SER A 232 17.70 13.19 12.39
CA SER A 232 16.54 13.71 11.68
C SER A 232 16.59 15.23 11.59
N CYS A 233 15.84 15.84 10.69
CA CYS A 233 15.79 17.29 10.54
C CYS A 233 14.48 17.85 11.09
N CYS A 234 14.59 18.89 11.91
CA CYS A 234 13.47 19.77 12.23
C CYS A 234 13.74 21.10 11.53
N ARG A 235 13.00 21.37 10.46
CA ARG A 235 13.27 22.50 9.54
C ARG A 235 14.71 22.47 9.01
N TYR A 236 15.58 23.37 9.48
CA TYR A 236 16.97 23.52 9.04
C TYR A 236 17.99 22.87 9.99
N THR A 237 17.51 22.37 11.13
CA THR A 237 18.37 21.91 12.23
C THR A 237 18.31 20.40 12.40
N PRO A 238 19.47 19.71 12.44
CA PRO A 238 19.54 18.28 12.68
C PRO A 238 19.39 18.01 14.18
N TYR A 239 18.69 16.93 14.53
CA TYR A 239 18.51 16.47 15.91
C TYR A 239 18.52 14.95 15.99
N ASN A 240 18.79 14.42 17.18
CA ASN A 240 18.70 12.99 17.46
C ASN A 240 17.24 12.61 17.78
N PRO A 241 16.54 11.84 16.92
CA PRO A 241 15.14 11.48 17.13
C PRO A 241 14.93 10.46 18.27
N LEU A 242 16.00 9.87 18.81
CA LEU A 242 15.91 9.02 19.99
C LEU A 242 15.65 9.85 21.26
N THR A 243 16.29 11.02 21.37
CA THR A 243 16.24 11.87 22.57
C THR A 243 15.35 13.10 22.41
N LYS A 244 15.15 13.57 21.18
CA LYS A 244 14.35 14.78 20.89
C LYS A 244 13.24 14.48 19.86
N ILE A 245 12.24 15.36 19.79
CA ILE A 245 11.12 15.33 18.86
C ILE A 245 10.93 16.72 18.24
N CYS A 246 10.56 16.78 16.97
CA CYS A 246 10.25 18.03 16.26
C CYS A 246 8.75 18.34 16.40
N CYS A 247 8.42 19.36 17.18
CA CYS A 247 7.08 19.95 17.28
C CYS A 247 7.12 21.30 16.59
N TYR A 248 6.82 21.31 15.29
CA TYR A 248 7.19 22.39 14.37
C TYR A 248 6.89 23.80 14.95
N PRO A 249 7.87 24.73 14.94
CA PRO A 249 9.25 24.60 14.46
C PRO A 249 10.28 24.16 15.53
N ASN A 250 9.83 23.79 16.73
CA ASN A 250 10.68 23.57 17.89
C ASN A 250 11.21 22.13 17.98
N ILE A 251 12.46 21.98 18.42
CA ILE A 251 13.03 20.69 18.82
C ILE A 251 12.93 20.56 20.34
N LEU A 252 12.12 19.63 20.81
CA LEU A 252 11.85 19.40 22.23
C LEU A 252 12.35 18.03 22.69
N SER A 253 12.61 17.88 23.99
CA SER A 253 13.07 16.60 24.56
C SER A 253 11.93 15.59 24.65
N ARG A 254 12.23 14.30 24.43
CA ARG A 254 11.25 13.21 24.59
C ARG A 254 11.06 12.84 26.06
N ARG A 255 10.39 13.70 26.83
CA ARG A 255 10.14 13.51 28.28
C ARG A 255 9.44 12.19 28.61
N TYR A 256 8.64 11.66 27.69
CA TYR A 256 7.86 10.42 27.88
C TYR A 256 8.33 9.29 26.94
N GLY A 257 9.58 9.35 26.48
CA GLY A 257 10.15 8.37 25.55
C GLY A 257 9.33 8.26 24.27
N VAL A 258 9.02 7.03 23.85
CA VAL A 258 8.24 6.73 22.63
C VAL A 258 6.83 7.29 22.62
N TYR A 259 6.26 7.60 23.79
CA TYR A 259 4.91 8.12 23.95
C TYR A 259 4.82 9.66 23.88
N THR A 260 5.98 10.33 23.79
CA THR A 260 6.03 11.78 23.59
C THR A 260 5.46 12.13 22.21
N SER A 261 4.39 12.91 22.17
CA SER A 261 3.75 13.41 20.95
C SER A 261 3.63 14.92 20.97
N CYS A 262 3.47 15.54 19.79
CA CYS A 262 3.34 16.99 19.67
C CYS A 262 1.87 17.42 19.69
N CYS A 263 1.57 18.48 20.45
CA CYS A 263 0.33 19.25 20.33
C CYS A 263 0.75 20.70 20.07
N GLY A 264 0.67 21.13 18.81
CA GLY A 264 1.29 22.37 18.33
C GLY A 264 2.77 22.44 18.62
N ARG A 265 3.18 23.48 19.37
CA ARG A 265 4.59 23.75 19.70
C ARG A 265 5.07 23.11 21.00
N GLN A 266 4.27 22.23 21.60
CA GLN A 266 4.56 21.57 22.88
C GLN A 266 4.47 20.04 22.78
N THR A 267 5.02 19.34 23.78
CA THR A 267 4.97 17.88 23.89
C THR A 267 4.03 17.40 25.00
N TYR A 268 3.31 16.30 24.77
CA TYR A 268 2.47 15.64 25.77
C TYR A 268 2.63 14.10 25.75
N ASP A 269 2.14 13.42 26.80
CA ASP A 269 2.06 11.95 26.89
C ASP A 269 0.80 11.44 26.20
N ASN A 270 0.94 10.79 25.05
CA ASN A 270 -0.19 10.30 24.24
C ASN A 270 -0.92 9.09 24.81
N ARG A 271 -0.47 8.56 25.96
CA ARG A 271 -1.22 7.55 26.71
C ARG A 271 -2.25 8.17 27.64
N LYS A 272 -2.03 9.43 28.06
CA LYS A 272 -2.86 10.12 29.05
C LYS A 272 -3.75 11.18 28.44
N TYR A 273 -3.26 11.89 27.44
CA TYR A 273 -3.95 13.05 26.88
C TYR A 273 -4.14 12.91 25.36
N ILE A 274 -5.06 13.70 24.82
CA ILE A 274 -5.32 13.83 23.39
C ILE A 274 -5.17 15.32 23.05
N CYS A 275 -4.56 15.62 21.90
CA CYS A 275 -4.44 17.00 21.43
C CYS A 275 -5.78 17.46 20.82
N CYS A 276 -6.42 18.46 21.44
CA CYS A 276 -7.69 18.99 20.95
C CYS A 276 -7.51 20.06 19.86
N SER A 277 -6.39 20.78 19.84
CA SER A 277 -6.00 21.73 18.79
C SER A 277 -4.49 21.97 18.84
N GLY A 278 -3.80 21.73 17.72
CA GLY A 278 -2.34 21.80 17.62
C GLY A 278 -1.89 22.13 16.22
#